data_AF-A0A661UEA1-F1
#
_entry.id   AF-A0A661UEA1-F1
#
_cell.length_a   1.000
_cell.length_b   1.000
_cell.length_c   1.000
_cell.angle_alpha   90.00
_cell.angle_beta   90.00
_cell.angle_gamma   90.00
#
_symmetry.space_group_name_H-M   'P 1'
#
loop_
_entity.id
_entity.type
_entity.pdbx_description
1 polymer ?
#
loop_
_entity_poly.entity_id
_entity_poly.type
_entity_poly.pdbx_seq_one_letter_code
_entity_poly.pdbx_strand_id
1 'polypeptide(L)'
;MTRAWLQAFQELQRFINGNPSVEITENLVSIDEKARPKFYELFDRVRGTFLSEHLSPFLEDATALSTEYLKTERTLIERLRLNGVLMPPELRRFLENPSDQISRDLFDPLFELLRENIEPAEFEEIGALSVCSTTSRLYEQAFNKWATLVLLLALEPEEVFEVPLPEPSSKEVVKHRVGDRMAVPFPFQTNELCFEVKRRGILMAPDFIIRSALLSTYVAFRTEVSRAIWSAAYYPEEREWFDLATMVEDYGPMNLDPDVLLYVDDNLENIALVADAERFCRPDICVQFPERISYQNDTWVEEIKNINLCHIVLKPVAGSCVLARERVIDSMANGLIEGIRRFPFGLHHRQVKPVLDLLRH
;
A
#
# COMPACT_ATOMS: atom_id res chain seq x y z
N MET A 1 -0.91 -8.32 -38.49
CA MET A 1 -0.85 -9.52 -37.62
C MET A 1 -2.06 -9.44 -36.70
N THR A 2 -2.85 -10.50 -36.61
CA THR A 2 -4.03 -10.52 -35.73
C THR A 2 -3.55 -10.60 -34.28
N ARG A 3 -4.03 -9.71 -33.39
CA ARG A 3 -3.72 -9.75 -31.96
C ARG A 3 -4.19 -11.07 -31.34
N ALA A 4 -3.40 -11.69 -30.47
CA ALA A 4 -3.72 -13.00 -29.92
C ALA A 4 -4.92 -12.94 -28.96
N TRP A 5 -5.15 -11.83 -28.25
CA TRP A 5 -6.34 -11.64 -27.42
C TRP A 5 -7.62 -11.65 -28.27
N LEU A 6 -7.59 -11.06 -29.47
CA LEU A 6 -8.70 -11.13 -30.43
C LEU A 6 -8.94 -12.56 -30.91
N GLN A 7 -7.88 -13.36 -31.11
CA GLN A 7 -8.01 -14.77 -31.47
C GLN A 7 -8.65 -15.58 -30.33
N ALA A 8 -8.23 -15.34 -29.09
CA ALA A 8 -8.85 -15.94 -27.91
C ALA A 8 -10.33 -15.53 -27.79
N PHE A 9 -10.64 -14.26 -28.04
CA PHE A 9 -12.01 -13.74 -28.04
C PHE A 9 -12.89 -14.41 -29.11
N GLN A 10 -12.36 -14.57 -30.32
CA GLN A 10 -13.04 -15.32 -31.39
C GLN A 10 -13.28 -16.80 -31.03
N GLU A 11 -12.41 -17.41 -30.22
CA GLU A 11 -12.61 -18.76 -29.70
C GLU A 11 -13.76 -18.82 -28.69
N LEU A 12 -13.83 -17.85 -27.78
CA LEU A 12 -14.93 -17.69 -26.84
C LEU A 12 -16.27 -17.47 -27.57
N GLN A 13 -16.31 -16.58 -28.57
CA GLN A 13 -17.50 -16.34 -29.38
C GLN A 13 -17.96 -17.61 -30.12
N ARG A 14 -17.02 -18.39 -30.69
CA ARG A 14 -17.34 -19.67 -31.33
C ARG A 14 -17.94 -20.67 -30.34
N PHE A 15 -17.44 -20.71 -29.11
CA PHE A 15 -18.00 -21.54 -28.06
C PHE A 15 -19.42 -21.12 -27.70
N ILE A 16 -19.68 -19.82 -27.51
CA ILE A 16 -21.02 -19.30 -27.19
C ILE A 16 -22.00 -19.65 -28.32
N ASN A 17 -21.65 -19.34 -29.57
CA ASN A 17 -22.52 -19.60 -30.74
C ASN A 17 -22.76 -21.10 -30.99
N GLY A 18 -21.84 -21.97 -30.56
CA GLY A 18 -21.96 -23.42 -30.68
C GLY A 18 -22.70 -24.10 -29.52
N ASN A 19 -23.04 -23.37 -28.45
CA ASN A 19 -23.66 -23.94 -27.25
C ASN A 19 -24.94 -23.19 -26.89
N PRO A 20 -26.14 -23.70 -27.26
CA PRO A 20 -27.42 -23.07 -26.95
C PRO A 20 -27.72 -22.87 -25.46
N SER A 21 -26.96 -23.55 -24.60
CA SER A 21 -27.01 -23.44 -23.13
C SER A 21 -26.28 -22.20 -22.58
N VAL A 22 -25.70 -21.38 -23.46
CA VAL A 22 -25.06 -20.12 -23.16
C VAL A 22 -25.78 -19.03 -23.95
N GLU A 23 -26.49 -18.17 -23.25
CA GLU A 23 -27.24 -17.06 -23.83
C GLU A 23 -26.65 -15.75 -23.31
N ILE A 24 -26.07 -14.97 -24.23
CA ILE A 24 -25.56 -13.63 -23.95
C ILE A 24 -26.21 -12.69 -24.95
N THR A 25 -26.96 -11.72 -24.42
CA THR A 25 -27.59 -10.63 -25.18
C THR A 25 -27.33 -9.32 -24.44
N GLU A 26 -27.69 -8.19 -25.04
CA GLU A 26 -27.58 -6.85 -24.45
C GLU A 26 -28.05 -6.79 -22.97
N ASN A 27 -29.13 -7.51 -22.63
CA ASN A 27 -29.77 -7.44 -21.31
C ASN A 27 -29.74 -8.74 -20.49
N LEU A 28 -29.14 -9.82 -21.02
CA LEU A 28 -29.16 -11.14 -20.37
C LEU A 28 -27.81 -11.83 -20.50
N VAL A 29 -27.32 -12.35 -19.38
CA VAL A 29 -26.23 -13.32 -19.33
C VAL A 29 -26.76 -14.55 -18.58
N SER A 30 -26.99 -15.63 -19.30
CA SER A 30 -27.43 -16.90 -18.76
C SER A 30 -26.48 -18.00 -19.22
N ILE A 31 -25.87 -18.70 -18.25
CA ILE A 31 -24.89 -19.75 -18.52
C ILE A 31 -25.27 -20.96 -17.68
N ASP A 32 -25.70 -22.03 -18.36
CA ASP A 32 -26.03 -23.29 -17.71
C ASP A 32 -24.84 -23.84 -16.92
N GLU A 33 -25.13 -24.45 -15.78
CA GLU A 33 -24.12 -25.01 -14.86
C GLU A 33 -23.10 -25.92 -15.55
N LYS A 34 -23.53 -26.72 -16.53
CA LYS A 34 -22.68 -27.63 -17.29
C LYS A 34 -21.72 -26.91 -18.24
N ALA A 35 -22.10 -25.74 -18.76
CA ALA A 35 -21.29 -24.95 -19.68
C ALA A 35 -20.34 -23.98 -18.97
N ARG A 36 -20.65 -23.59 -17.73
CA ARG A 36 -19.86 -22.62 -16.94
C ARG A 36 -18.35 -22.91 -16.88
N PRO A 37 -17.89 -24.15 -16.58
CA PRO A 37 -16.44 -24.39 -16.46
C PRO A 37 -15.68 -24.05 -17.74
N LYS A 38 -16.20 -24.49 -18.90
CA LYS A 38 -15.54 -24.23 -20.18
C LYS A 38 -15.68 -22.77 -20.63
N PHE A 39 -16.83 -22.16 -20.34
CA PHE A 39 -17.03 -20.72 -20.59
C PHE A 39 -15.97 -19.90 -19.85
N TYR A 40 -15.84 -20.10 -18.53
CA TYR A 40 -14.90 -19.31 -17.73
C TYR A 40 -13.44 -19.64 -18.05
N GLU A 41 -13.10 -20.89 -18.40
CA GLU A 41 -11.76 -21.21 -18.93
C GLU A 41 -11.41 -20.35 -20.16
N LEU A 42 -12.33 -20.23 -21.13
CA LEU A 42 -12.13 -19.42 -22.33
C LEU A 42 -12.16 -17.92 -22.03
N PHE A 43 -13.07 -17.48 -21.16
CA PHE A 43 -13.17 -16.10 -20.70
C PHE A 43 -11.87 -15.64 -20.03
N ASP A 44 -11.33 -16.45 -19.12
CA ASP A 44 -10.08 -16.19 -18.41
C ASP A 44 -8.88 -16.21 -19.36
N ARG A 45 -8.92 -17.06 -20.39
CA ARG A 45 -7.90 -17.07 -21.44
C ARG A 45 -7.89 -15.77 -22.25
N VAL A 46 -9.03 -15.17 -22.56
CA VAL A 46 -9.08 -13.85 -23.22
C VAL A 46 -8.40 -12.81 -22.33
N ARG A 47 -8.79 -12.74 -21.06
CA ARG A 47 -8.22 -11.78 -20.09
C ARG A 47 -6.72 -11.98 -19.91
N GLY A 48 -6.26 -13.22 -19.72
CA GLY A 48 -4.83 -13.53 -19.57
C GLY A 48 -4.01 -13.21 -20.83
N THR A 49 -4.56 -13.45 -22.02
CA THR A 49 -3.87 -13.12 -23.29
C THR A 49 -3.80 -11.61 -23.49
N PHE A 50 -4.87 -10.88 -23.17
CA PHE A 50 -4.88 -9.42 -23.18
C PHE A 50 -3.79 -8.85 -22.24
N LEU A 51 -3.74 -9.31 -21.00
CA LEU A 51 -2.70 -8.87 -20.06
C LEU A 51 -1.29 -9.20 -20.55
N SER A 52 -1.08 -10.39 -21.12
CA SER A 52 0.24 -10.78 -21.64
C SER A 52 0.68 -9.90 -22.81
N GLU A 53 -0.24 -9.48 -23.67
CA GLU A 53 0.08 -8.58 -24.79
C GLU A 53 0.36 -7.14 -24.35
N HIS A 54 -0.40 -6.64 -23.36
CA HIS A 54 -0.36 -5.24 -22.98
C HIS A 54 0.55 -4.94 -21.78
N LEU A 55 0.85 -5.92 -20.93
CA LEU A 55 1.51 -5.72 -19.62
C LEU A 55 2.62 -6.75 -19.31
N SER A 56 3.14 -7.54 -20.26
CA SER A 56 4.15 -8.58 -19.96
C SER A 56 5.33 -8.10 -19.10
N PRO A 57 6.03 -7.00 -19.42
CA PRO A 57 7.18 -6.55 -18.62
C PRO A 57 6.78 -6.18 -17.19
N PHE A 58 5.60 -5.59 -17.03
CA PHE A 58 5.06 -5.28 -15.71
C PHE A 58 4.76 -6.56 -14.91
N LEU A 59 4.12 -7.54 -15.54
CA LEU A 59 3.75 -8.79 -14.85
C LEU A 59 4.98 -9.54 -14.36
N GLU A 60 6.10 -9.45 -15.08
CA GLU A 60 7.39 -9.97 -14.64
C GLU A 60 7.88 -9.24 -13.37
N ASP A 61 7.88 -7.90 -13.37
CA ASP A 61 8.26 -7.09 -12.21
C ASP A 61 7.36 -7.35 -10.99
N ALA A 62 6.03 -7.41 -11.19
CA ALA A 62 5.08 -7.71 -10.12
C ALA A 62 5.25 -9.12 -9.57
N THR A 63 5.57 -10.09 -10.42
CA THR A 63 5.87 -11.47 -9.99
C THR A 63 7.18 -11.53 -9.20
N ALA A 64 8.20 -10.76 -9.61
CA ALA A 64 9.45 -10.65 -8.87
C ALA A 64 9.22 -10.01 -7.49
N LEU A 65 8.43 -8.93 -7.41
CA LEU A 65 8.05 -8.29 -6.16
C LEU A 65 7.24 -9.24 -5.25
N SER A 66 6.24 -9.94 -5.80
CA SER A 66 5.47 -10.97 -5.10
C SER A 66 6.39 -12.03 -4.48
N THR A 67 7.34 -12.55 -5.26
CA THR A 67 8.31 -13.56 -4.79
C THR A 67 9.14 -13.03 -3.62
N GLU A 68 9.63 -11.79 -3.71
CA GLU A 68 10.45 -11.19 -2.67
C GLU A 68 9.66 -10.81 -1.42
N TYR A 69 8.43 -10.34 -1.60
CA TYR A 69 7.49 -10.10 -0.50
C TYR A 69 7.24 -11.40 0.28
N LEU A 70 6.78 -12.46 -0.39
CA LEU A 70 6.43 -13.73 0.26
C LEU A 70 7.63 -14.38 0.96
N LYS A 71 8.83 -14.22 0.42
CA LYS A 71 10.07 -14.66 1.06
C LYS A 71 10.38 -13.86 2.34
N THR A 72 10.24 -12.53 2.27
CA THR A 72 10.48 -11.61 3.39
C THR A 72 9.46 -11.84 4.51
N GLU A 73 8.18 -11.96 4.14
CA GLU A 73 7.07 -12.30 5.03
C GLU A 73 7.33 -13.63 5.75
N ARG A 74 7.67 -14.69 5.02
CA ARG A 74 7.95 -16.00 5.62
C ARG A 74 9.08 -15.93 6.65
N THR A 75 10.15 -15.19 6.33
CA THR A 75 11.29 -15.01 7.24
C THR A 75 10.84 -14.33 8.55
N LEU A 76 9.97 -13.33 8.47
CA LEU A 76 9.41 -12.66 9.64
C LEU A 76 8.46 -13.55 10.44
N ILE A 77 7.57 -14.27 9.76
CA ILE A 77 6.66 -15.23 10.38
C ILE A 77 7.45 -16.26 11.20
N GLU A 78 8.52 -16.82 10.63
CA GLU A 78 9.36 -17.80 11.33
C GLU A 78 10.13 -17.17 12.49
N ARG A 79 10.72 -15.98 12.29
CA ARG A 79 11.52 -15.29 13.31
C ARG A 79 10.70 -14.88 14.53
N LEU A 80 9.53 -14.29 14.30
CA LEU A 80 8.68 -13.70 15.32
C LEU A 80 7.51 -14.61 15.74
N ARG A 81 7.41 -15.80 15.13
CA ARG A 81 6.31 -16.76 15.34
C ARG A 81 4.93 -16.13 15.11
N LEU A 82 4.83 -15.34 14.04
CA LEU A 82 3.59 -14.66 13.70
C LEU A 82 2.55 -15.65 13.17
N ASN A 83 1.28 -15.35 13.40
CA ASN A 83 0.16 -16.02 12.75
C ASN A 83 0.03 -15.59 11.27
N GLY A 84 0.49 -14.37 10.95
CA GLY A 84 0.50 -13.83 9.59
C GLY A 84 0.72 -12.32 9.56
N VAL A 85 0.80 -11.77 8.34
CA VAL A 85 0.78 -10.33 8.09
C VAL A 85 -0.56 -9.98 7.45
N LEU A 86 -1.33 -9.13 8.14
CA LEU A 86 -2.64 -8.69 7.70
C LEU A 86 -2.52 -7.41 6.86
N MET A 87 -3.28 -7.36 5.77
CA MET A 87 -3.35 -6.23 4.83
C MET A 87 -4.69 -6.24 4.09
N PRO A 88 -5.04 -5.19 3.32
CA PRO A 88 -6.24 -5.18 2.49
C PRO A 88 -6.32 -6.41 1.56
N PRO A 89 -7.49 -7.06 1.40
CA PRO A 89 -7.60 -8.32 0.63
C PRO A 89 -7.18 -8.20 -0.83
N GLU A 90 -7.40 -7.04 -1.45
CA GLU A 90 -6.98 -6.77 -2.82
C GLU A 90 -5.46 -6.84 -2.97
N LEU A 91 -4.73 -6.19 -2.05
CA LEU A 91 -3.28 -6.18 -2.02
C LEU A 91 -2.72 -7.57 -1.73
N ARG A 92 -3.35 -8.31 -0.82
CA ARG A 92 -2.95 -9.69 -0.52
C ARG A 92 -3.05 -10.58 -1.76
N ARG A 93 -4.17 -10.51 -2.49
CA ARG A 93 -4.37 -11.29 -3.73
C ARG A 93 -3.37 -10.88 -4.81
N PHE A 94 -3.06 -9.60 -4.93
CA PHE A 94 -2.02 -9.13 -5.84
C PHE A 94 -0.65 -9.73 -5.51
N LEU A 95 -0.25 -9.73 -4.23
CA LEU A 95 1.01 -10.31 -3.79
C LEU A 95 1.08 -11.84 -3.92
N GLU A 96 -0.05 -12.54 -3.91
CA GLU A 96 -0.10 -13.98 -4.14
C GLU A 96 -0.14 -14.36 -5.61
N ASN A 97 -0.90 -13.63 -6.42
CA ASN A 97 -1.03 -13.85 -7.85
C ASN A 97 -1.36 -12.52 -8.57
N PRO A 98 -0.33 -11.77 -9.02
CA PRO A 98 -0.54 -10.46 -9.65
C PRO A 98 -1.44 -10.54 -10.89
N SER A 99 -1.23 -11.56 -11.74
CA SER A 99 -1.98 -11.72 -12.99
C SER A 99 -3.47 -11.98 -12.73
N ASP A 100 -3.81 -12.86 -11.78
CA ASP A 100 -5.20 -13.12 -11.39
C ASP A 100 -5.87 -11.85 -10.88
N GLN A 101 -5.22 -11.13 -9.96
CA GLN A 101 -5.80 -9.94 -9.36
C GLN A 101 -6.01 -8.82 -10.39
N ILE A 102 -5.05 -8.55 -11.28
CA ILE A 102 -5.20 -7.53 -12.34
C ILE A 102 -6.28 -7.94 -13.36
N SER A 103 -6.40 -9.23 -13.68
CA SER A 103 -7.39 -9.71 -14.65
C SER A 103 -8.84 -9.44 -14.24
N ARG A 104 -9.10 -9.20 -12.95
CA ARG A 104 -10.43 -8.86 -12.44
C ARG A 104 -11.00 -7.59 -13.07
N ASP A 105 -10.15 -6.61 -13.38
CA ASP A 105 -10.58 -5.35 -14.00
C ASP A 105 -11.10 -5.53 -15.43
N LEU A 106 -10.75 -6.64 -16.07
CA LEU A 106 -11.24 -6.99 -17.41
C LEU A 106 -12.55 -7.77 -17.37
N PHE A 107 -13.09 -8.09 -16.19
CA PHE A 107 -14.30 -8.91 -16.07
C PHE A 107 -15.52 -8.19 -16.66
N ASP A 108 -15.87 -7.02 -16.14
CA ASP A 108 -17.04 -6.27 -16.63
C ASP A 108 -16.84 -5.78 -18.07
N PRO A 109 -15.70 -5.17 -18.47
CA PRO A 109 -15.49 -4.76 -19.87
C PRO A 109 -15.59 -5.93 -20.86
N LEU A 110 -15.12 -7.13 -20.51
CA LEU A 110 -15.22 -8.27 -21.41
C LEU A 110 -16.67 -8.77 -21.54
N PHE A 111 -17.48 -8.66 -20.48
CA PHE A 111 -18.92 -8.92 -20.59
C PHE A 111 -19.63 -7.89 -21.46
N GLU A 112 -19.31 -6.60 -21.33
CA GLU A 112 -19.87 -5.56 -22.20
C GLU A 112 -19.50 -5.81 -23.67
N LEU A 113 -18.28 -6.26 -23.95
CA LEU A 113 -17.85 -6.67 -25.29
C LEU A 113 -18.62 -7.90 -25.79
N LEU A 114 -18.86 -8.90 -24.93
CA LEU A 114 -19.66 -10.08 -25.29
C LEU A 114 -21.13 -9.77 -25.54
N ARG A 115 -21.67 -8.72 -24.90
CA ARG A 115 -23.03 -8.22 -25.13
C ARG A 115 -23.16 -7.33 -26.36
N GLU A 116 -22.04 -7.04 -27.03
CA GLU A 116 -21.94 -6.09 -28.14
C GLU A 116 -22.31 -4.65 -27.73
N ASN A 117 -22.20 -4.33 -26.44
CA ASN A 117 -22.43 -2.98 -25.91
C ASN A 117 -21.26 -2.03 -26.19
N ILE A 118 -20.07 -2.61 -26.38
CA ILE A 118 -18.84 -1.90 -26.77
C ILE A 118 -18.15 -2.65 -27.91
N GLU A 119 -17.39 -1.92 -28.71
CA GLU A 119 -16.58 -2.49 -29.80
C GLU A 119 -15.23 -3.00 -29.30
N PRO A 120 -14.54 -3.92 -30.03
CA PRO A 120 -13.23 -4.42 -29.63
C PRO A 120 -12.17 -3.34 -29.39
N ALA A 121 -12.24 -2.23 -30.13
CA ALA A 121 -11.31 -1.10 -29.96
C ALA A 121 -11.59 -0.33 -28.64
N GLU A 122 -12.86 -0.19 -28.27
CA GLU A 122 -13.28 0.45 -27.02
C GLU A 122 -12.94 -0.43 -25.82
N PHE A 123 -13.13 -1.75 -25.92
CA PHE A 123 -12.64 -2.70 -24.92
C PHE A 123 -11.14 -2.59 -24.69
N GLU A 124 -10.35 -2.47 -25.77
CA GLU A 124 -8.91 -2.34 -25.65
C GLU A 124 -8.51 -1.05 -24.92
N GLU A 125 -9.16 0.07 -25.24
CA GLU A 125 -8.90 1.37 -24.60
C GLU A 125 -9.26 1.35 -23.10
N ILE A 126 -10.50 0.99 -22.78
CA ILE A 126 -11.00 0.95 -21.39
C ILE A 126 -10.24 -0.11 -20.59
N GLY A 127 -10.04 -1.29 -21.18
CA GLY A 127 -9.31 -2.40 -20.59
C GLY A 127 -7.89 -2.00 -20.26
N ALA A 128 -7.14 -1.43 -21.22
CA ALA A 128 -5.76 -0.99 -21.01
C ALA A 128 -5.66 0.09 -19.93
N LEU A 129 -6.56 1.09 -19.95
CA LEU A 129 -6.57 2.16 -18.95
C LEU A 129 -6.85 1.63 -17.53
N SER A 130 -7.88 0.80 -17.37
CA SER A 130 -8.26 0.21 -16.08
C SER A 130 -7.12 -0.63 -15.52
N VAL A 131 -6.60 -1.58 -16.32
CA VAL A 131 -5.52 -2.44 -15.86
C VAL A 131 -4.29 -1.61 -15.52
N CYS A 132 -3.87 -0.63 -16.33
CA CYS A 132 -2.70 0.20 -16.03
C CYS A 132 -2.83 0.96 -14.70
N SER A 133 -4.01 1.54 -14.43
CA SER A 133 -4.29 2.30 -13.22
C SER A 133 -4.22 1.42 -11.96
N THR A 134 -4.99 0.33 -11.94
CA THR A 134 -5.01 -0.63 -10.82
C THR A 134 -3.65 -1.26 -10.60
N THR A 135 -2.99 -1.61 -11.70
CA THR A 135 -1.66 -2.22 -11.69
C THR A 135 -0.62 -1.32 -11.04
N SER A 136 -0.58 -0.04 -11.43
CA SER A 136 0.35 0.94 -10.87
C SER A 136 0.13 1.12 -9.37
N ARG A 137 -1.12 1.34 -8.96
CA ARG A 137 -1.51 1.51 -7.54
C ARG A 137 -1.14 0.29 -6.69
N LEU A 138 -1.52 -0.91 -7.13
CA LEU A 138 -1.26 -2.13 -6.36
C LEU A 138 0.22 -2.46 -6.26
N TYR A 139 1.00 -2.19 -7.32
CA TYR A 139 2.43 -2.38 -7.30
C TYR A 139 3.12 -1.45 -6.31
N GLU A 140 2.79 -0.16 -6.32
CA GLU A 140 3.32 0.84 -5.40
C GLU A 140 3.02 0.46 -3.94
N GLN A 141 1.76 0.14 -3.64
CA GLN A 141 1.36 -0.34 -2.31
C GLN A 141 2.12 -1.61 -1.90
N ALA A 142 2.25 -2.58 -2.81
CA ALA A 142 2.97 -3.82 -2.55
C ALA A 142 4.46 -3.58 -2.31
N PHE A 143 5.06 -2.67 -3.08
CA PHE A 143 6.46 -2.31 -2.95
C PHE A 143 6.72 -1.65 -1.60
N ASN A 144 5.87 -0.72 -1.19
CA ASN A 144 5.97 -0.03 0.10
C ASN A 144 5.86 -1.02 1.26
N LYS A 145 4.93 -1.98 1.20
CA LYS A 145 4.82 -3.01 2.25
C LYS A 145 6.04 -3.92 2.26
N TRP A 146 6.52 -4.37 1.10
CA TRP A 146 7.75 -5.16 1.00
C TRP A 146 8.95 -4.41 1.58
N ALA A 147 9.16 -3.16 1.18
CA ALA A 147 10.26 -2.32 1.64
C ALA A 147 10.22 -2.07 3.15
N THR A 148 9.01 -1.86 3.69
CA THR A 148 8.78 -1.76 5.13
C THR A 148 9.18 -3.05 5.86
N LEU A 149 8.81 -4.23 5.33
CA LEU A 149 9.22 -5.52 5.92
C LEU A 149 10.74 -5.75 5.83
N VAL A 150 11.40 -5.29 4.77
CA VAL A 150 12.86 -5.33 4.66
C VAL A 150 13.52 -4.46 5.73
N LEU A 151 13.00 -3.25 5.95
CA LEU A 151 13.47 -2.36 7.01
C LEU A 151 13.25 -2.99 8.39
N LEU A 152 12.07 -3.55 8.63
CA LEU A 152 11.72 -4.27 9.86
C LEU A 152 12.70 -5.42 10.12
N LEU A 153 12.95 -6.30 9.14
CA LEU A 153 13.91 -7.39 9.29
C LEU A 153 15.32 -6.91 9.66
N ALA A 154 15.76 -5.80 9.07
CA ALA A 154 17.09 -5.25 9.31
C ALA A 154 17.25 -4.65 10.71
N LEU A 155 16.16 -4.30 11.39
CA LEU A 155 16.16 -3.90 12.80
C LEU A 155 16.27 -5.09 13.76
N GLU A 156 16.35 -6.31 13.25
CA GLU A 156 16.47 -7.53 14.04
C GLU A 156 15.37 -7.64 15.11
N PRO A 157 14.09 -7.73 14.70
CA PRO A 157 12.98 -7.69 15.63
C PRO A 157 12.98 -8.94 16.53
N GLU A 158 12.62 -8.75 17.79
CA GLU A 158 12.48 -9.83 18.79
C GLU A 158 11.02 -10.03 19.19
N GLU A 159 10.29 -8.93 19.32
CA GLU A 159 8.89 -8.91 19.77
C GLU A 159 8.09 -7.90 18.93
N VAL A 160 6.78 -8.14 18.82
CA VAL A 160 5.83 -7.25 18.14
C VAL A 160 4.72 -6.89 19.12
N PHE A 161 4.31 -5.63 19.09
CA PHE A 161 3.25 -5.07 19.91
C PHE A 161 2.23 -4.35 19.04
N GLU A 162 0.99 -4.34 19.51
CA GLU A 162 -0.10 -3.58 18.90
C GLU A 162 -0.82 -2.71 19.93
N VAL A 163 -1.43 -1.63 19.44
CA VAL A 163 -2.25 -0.72 20.25
C VAL A 163 -3.72 -1.07 20.01
N PRO A 164 -4.46 -1.62 21.00
CA PRO A 164 -5.82 -2.11 20.84
C PRO A 164 -6.83 -0.95 20.81
N LEU A 165 -6.90 -0.24 19.68
CA LEU A 165 -7.93 0.76 19.49
C LEU A 165 -9.31 0.10 19.37
N PRO A 166 -10.36 0.66 20.00
CA PRO A 166 -11.72 0.16 19.85
C PRO A 166 -12.23 0.42 18.43
N GLU A 167 -13.19 -0.40 18.00
CA GLU A 167 -13.91 -0.23 16.74
C GLU A 167 -15.34 0.30 17.00
N PRO A 168 -15.53 1.60 17.26
CA PRO A 168 -16.85 2.12 17.58
C PRO A 168 -17.78 2.02 16.39
N SER A 169 -19.05 1.73 16.66
CA SER A 169 -20.12 1.76 15.66
C SER A 169 -20.29 3.16 15.05
N SER A 170 -20.94 3.25 13.88
CA SER A 170 -21.13 4.55 13.22
C SER A 170 -21.96 5.51 14.07
N LYS A 171 -22.82 4.98 14.95
CA LYS A 171 -23.60 5.79 15.91
C LYS A 171 -22.70 6.39 17.00
N GLU A 172 -21.71 5.65 17.48
CA GLU A 172 -20.77 6.13 18.49
C GLU A 172 -19.85 7.21 17.90
N VAL A 173 -19.37 7.00 16.67
CA VAL A 173 -18.59 8.02 15.96
C VAL A 173 -19.37 9.34 15.81
N VAL A 174 -20.65 9.27 15.39
CA VAL A 174 -21.50 10.47 15.20
C VAL A 174 -21.89 11.14 16.53
N LYS A 175 -22.05 10.36 17.60
CA LYS A 175 -22.47 10.88 18.92
C LYS A 175 -21.32 11.37 19.78
N HIS A 176 -20.08 11.11 19.38
CA HIS A 176 -18.89 11.57 20.10
C HIS A 176 -18.90 13.08 20.23
N ARG A 177 -18.80 13.61 21.46
CA ARG A 177 -18.88 15.05 21.68
C ARG A 177 -17.52 15.68 21.46
N VAL A 178 -17.53 16.89 20.89
CA VAL A 178 -16.35 17.76 20.85
C VAL A 178 -15.92 18.05 22.29
N GLY A 179 -14.82 17.44 22.72
CA GLY A 179 -14.30 17.52 24.09
C GLY A 179 -14.22 16.18 24.84
N ASP A 180 -14.88 15.12 24.35
CA ASP A 180 -14.70 13.77 24.89
C ASP A 180 -13.31 13.26 24.49
N ARG A 181 -12.46 13.04 25.50
CA ARG A 181 -11.09 12.55 25.30
C ARG A 181 -10.97 11.08 25.60
N MET A 182 -10.20 10.37 24.79
CA MET A 182 -9.99 8.93 24.90
C MET A 182 -8.60 8.64 25.47
N ALA A 183 -8.52 7.77 26.48
CA ALA A 183 -7.22 7.25 26.91
C ALA A 183 -6.60 6.38 25.81
N VAL A 184 -5.33 6.62 25.49
CA VAL A 184 -4.58 5.76 24.57
C VAL A 184 -4.32 4.43 25.28
N PRO A 185 -4.79 3.29 24.73
CA PRO A 185 -4.54 1.99 25.33
C PRO A 185 -3.05 1.66 25.36
N PHE A 186 -2.61 0.96 26.41
CA PHE A 186 -1.23 0.47 26.50
C PHE A 186 -0.94 -0.57 25.40
N PRO A 187 0.22 -0.52 24.71
CA PRO A 187 0.59 -1.54 23.73
C PRO A 187 0.76 -2.91 24.36
N PHE A 188 0.24 -3.97 23.72
CA PHE A 188 0.44 -5.35 24.20
C PHE A 188 1.10 -6.21 23.14
N GLN A 189 1.83 -7.22 23.58
CA GLN A 189 2.54 -8.14 22.69
C GLN A 189 1.54 -8.97 21.87
N THR A 190 1.81 -9.08 20.57
CA THR A 190 0.96 -9.80 19.63
C THR A 190 1.79 -10.67 18.70
N ASN A 191 1.12 -11.60 18.02
CA ASN A 191 1.71 -12.44 16.99
C ASN A 191 1.15 -12.08 15.60
N GLU A 192 0.59 -10.88 15.43
CA GLU A 192 0.09 -10.38 14.14
C GLU A 192 0.84 -9.09 13.77
N LEU A 193 1.20 -8.94 12.49
CA LEU A 193 1.59 -7.65 11.93
C LEU A 193 0.43 -7.12 11.09
N CYS A 194 -0.09 -5.94 11.40
CA CYS A 194 -1.31 -5.42 10.79
C CYS A 194 -1.05 -4.12 10.01
N PHE A 195 -0.99 -4.19 8.69
CA PHE A 195 -0.99 -3.00 7.83
C PHE A 195 -2.41 -2.57 7.51
N GLU A 196 -2.85 -1.41 8.02
CA GLU A 196 -4.05 -0.70 7.55
C GLU A 196 -5.37 -1.50 7.59
N VAL A 197 -5.42 -2.63 8.29
CA VAL A 197 -6.64 -3.42 8.51
C VAL A 197 -7.14 -3.18 9.93
N LYS A 198 -8.48 -3.23 10.12
CA LYS A 198 -9.15 -3.25 11.43
C LYS A 198 -9.10 -1.93 12.23
N ARG A 199 -8.99 -0.77 11.58
CA ARG A 199 -8.97 0.51 12.31
C ARG A 199 -9.90 1.54 11.68
N ARG A 200 -10.99 1.86 12.38
CA ARG A 200 -11.66 3.15 12.18
C ARG A 200 -10.69 4.21 12.69
N GLY A 201 -10.47 5.28 11.92
CA GLY A 201 -9.54 6.37 12.26
C GLY A 201 -10.00 7.22 13.45
N ILE A 202 -10.26 6.61 14.61
CA ILE A 202 -10.62 7.35 15.83
C ILE A 202 -9.40 8.04 16.43
N LEU A 203 -8.30 7.32 16.54
CA LEU A 203 -6.96 7.79 16.87
C LEU A 203 -6.03 7.17 15.82
N MET A 204 -4.89 7.81 15.58
CA MET A 204 -3.84 7.22 14.78
C MET A 204 -2.80 6.61 15.71
N ALA A 205 -2.80 5.28 15.79
CA ALA A 205 -1.75 4.51 16.44
C ALA A 205 -0.83 3.88 15.37
N PRO A 206 0.42 3.51 15.72
CA PRO A 206 1.30 2.79 14.80
C PRO A 206 0.66 1.49 14.33
N ASP A 207 0.93 1.08 13.10
CA ASP A 207 0.47 -0.20 12.55
C ASP A 207 0.93 -1.35 13.43
N PHE A 208 2.18 -1.29 13.85
CA PHE A 208 2.78 -2.16 14.86
C PHE A 208 4.01 -1.47 15.48
N ILE A 209 4.43 -1.98 16.63
CA ILE A 209 5.66 -1.59 17.32
C ILE A 209 6.52 -2.84 17.47
N ILE A 210 7.83 -2.72 17.30
CA ILE A 210 8.76 -3.84 17.52
C ILE A 210 9.74 -3.53 18.63
N ARG A 211 10.22 -4.57 19.32
CA ARG A 211 11.48 -4.50 20.06
C ARG A 211 12.63 -4.82 19.09
N SER A 212 13.54 -3.87 18.88
CA SER A 212 14.71 -4.05 18.02
C SER A 212 15.90 -4.53 18.84
N ALA A 213 16.45 -5.71 18.51
CA ALA A 213 17.71 -6.16 19.08
C ALA A 213 18.87 -5.23 18.67
N LEU A 214 18.86 -4.79 17.40
CA LEU A 214 19.91 -3.96 16.82
C LEU A 214 20.08 -2.61 17.54
N LEU A 215 18.95 -1.98 17.90
CA LEU A 215 18.93 -0.67 18.56
C LEU A 215 18.75 -0.77 20.08
N SER A 216 18.42 -1.95 20.61
CA SER A 216 18.11 -2.19 22.03
C SER A 216 16.96 -1.33 22.57
N THR A 217 16.02 -0.94 21.71
CA THR A 217 14.90 -0.03 22.00
C THR A 217 13.64 -0.43 21.20
N TYR A 218 12.53 0.29 21.36
CA TYR A 218 11.31 0.06 20.59
C TYR A 218 11.24 0.95 19.35
N VAL A 219 10.70 0.41 18.26
CA VAL A 219 10.49 1.13 17.01
C VAL A 219 9.05 0.94 16.55
N ALA A 220 8.30 2.04 16.46
CA ALA A 220 6.94 2.05 15.94
C ALA A 220 6.93 2.41 14.46
N PHE A 221 6.08 1.70 13.70
CA PHE A 221 5.89 1.90 12.27
C PHE A 221 4.49 2.40 11.98
N ARG A 222 4.38 3.43 11.15
CA ARG A 222 3.10 3.88 10.59
C ARG A 222 3.24 4.11 9.09
N THR A 223 2.47 3.37 8.29
CA THR A 223 2.57 3.40 6.82
C THR A 223 1.43 4.12 6.12
N GLU A 224 0.53 4.76 6.88
CA GLU A 224 -0.58 5.53 6.34
C GLU A 224 -0.86 6.72 7.24
N VAL A 225 -0.99 7.92 6.67
CA VAL A 225 -1.43 9.10 7.42
C VAL A 225 -2.87 9.40 7.04
N SER A 226 -3.77 9.34 8.03
CA SER A 226 -5.19 9.61 7.86
C SER A 226 -5.72 10.54 8.95
N ARG A 227 -6.94 11.06 8.79
CA ARG A 227 -7.49 11.98 9.78
C ARG A 227 -8.08 11.19 10.97
N ALA A 228 -7.56 11.44 12.16
CA ALA A 228 -8.17 10.97 13.39
C ALA A 228 -9.43 11.80 13.75
N ILE A 229 -10.44 11.13 14.31
CA ILE A 229 -11.75 11.73 14.61
C ILE A 229 -11.85 12.18 16.08
N TRP A 230 -11.16 11.50 17.00
CA TRP A 230 -11.21 11.74 18.43
C TRP A 230 -9.89 12.34 18.94
N SER A 231 -9.93 12.97 20.12
CA SER A 231 -8.75 13.51 20.79
C SER A 231 -8.30 12.58 21.91
N ALA A 232 -6.99 12.44 22.11
CA ALA A 232 -6.39 11.69 23.19
C ALA A 232 -6.52 12.43 24.53
N ALA A 233 -6.58 11.67 25.62
CA ALA A 233 -6.66 12.21 26.97
C ALA A 233 -5.31 12.75 27.46
N TYR A 234 -4.20 12.17 26.99
CA TYR A 234 -2.85 12.52 27.38
C TYR A 234 -1.90 12.40 26.17
N TYR A 235 -0.80 13.13 26.27
CA TYR A 235 0.31 13.10 25.32
C TYR A 235 1.60 12.90 26.11
N PRO A 236 2.45 11.91 25.78
CA PRO A 236 3.78 11.76 26.37
C PRO A 236 4.59 13.06 26.28
N GLU A 237 5.15 13.52 27.41
CA GLU A 237 5.90 14.78 27.51
C GLU A 237 7.31 14.67 26.90
N GLU A 238 7.82 13.45 26.80
CA GLU A 238 9.09 13.08 26.18
C GLU A 238 9.06 13.26 24.66
N ARG A 239 7.85 13.37 24.07
CA ARG A 239 7.66 13.53 22.64
C ARG A 239 7.27 14.96 22.30
N GLU A 240 7.71 15.43 21.14
CA GLU A 240 7.26 16.69 20.59
C GLU A 240 5.94 16.50 19.81
N TRP A 241 4.97 17.37 20.07
CA TRP A 241 3.65 17.34 19.47
C TRP A 241 3.34 18.65 18.75
N PHE A 242 2.95 18.54 17.49
CA PHE A 242 2.48 19.67 16.70
C PHE A 242 0.97 19.81 16.82
N ASP A 243 0.51 21.04 16.94
CA ASP A 243 -0.91 21.37 16.87
C ASP A 243 -1.38 21.40 15.40
N LEU A 244 -2.40 20.61 15.08
CA LEU A 244 -2.89 20.47 13.70
C LEU A 244 -3.52 21.78 13.19
N ALA A 245 -4.12 22.60 14.05
CA ALA A 245 -4.66 23.89 13.63
C ALA A 245 -3.52 24.83 13.24
N THR A 246 -2.44 24.90 14.04
CA THR A 246 -1.24 25.66 13.69
C THR A 246 -0.60 25.15 12.40
N MET A 247 -0.51 23.83 12.19
CA MET A 247 0.01 23.28 10.93
C MET A 247 -0.83 23.70 9.72
N VAL A 248 -2.16 23.74 9.85
CA VAL A 248 -3.05 24.19 8.77
C VAL A 248 -2.94 25.70 8.55
N GLU A 249 -2.72 26.49 9.60
CA GLU A 249 -2.48 27.94 9.49
C GLU A 249 -1.16 28.24 8.75
N ASP A 250 -0.09 27.53 9.10
CA ASP A 250 1.25 27.76 8.55
C ASP A 250 1.41 27.26 7.11
N TYR A 251 0.76 26.15 6.76
CA TYR A 251 1.00 25.44 5.50
C TYR A 251 -0.26 25.22 4.65
N GLY A 252 -1.44 25.57 5.16
CA GLY A 252 -2.73 25.32 4.51
C GLY A 252 -3.27 23.89 4.74
N PRO A 253 -4.43 23.55 4.16
CA PRO A 253 -4.91 22.17 4.17
C PRO A 253 -3.94 21.29 3.37
N MET A 254 -3.35 20.31 4.05
CA MET A 254 -2.34 19.42 3.46
C MET A 254 -2.82 17.99 3.41
N ASN A 255 -2.42 17.28 2.36
CA ASN A 255 -2.46 15.83 2.31
C ASN A 255 -1.01 15.34 2.45
N LEU A 256 -0.64 14.93 3.67
CA LEU A 256 0.68 14.37 3.92
C LEU A 256 0.64 12.89 3.60
N ASP A 257 1.49 12.45 2.69
CA ASP A 257 1.53 11.05 2.25
C ASP A 257 2.96 10.50 2.35
N PRO A 258 3.47 10.29 3.58
CA PRO A 258 4.71 9.56 3.80
C PRO A 258 4.48 8.05 3.74
N ASP A 259 5.36 7.33 3.04
CA ASP A 259 5.25 5.87 2.97
C ASP A 259 5.47 5.17 4.32
N VAL A 260 6.41 5.67 5.13
CA VAL A 260 6.63 5.19 6.50
C VAL A 260 7.07 6.32 7.43
N LEU A 261 6.43 6.40 8.57
CA LEU A 261 6.89 7.16 9.74
C LEU A 261 7.43 6.20 10.79
N LEU A 262 8.62 6.51 11.29
CA LEU A 262 9.29 5.75 12.34
C LEU A 262 9.36 6.57 13.61
N TYR A 263 9.04 5.93 14.73
CA TYR A 263 9.16 6.50 16.07
C TYR A 263 10.00 5.57 16.93
N VAL A 264 10.95 6.11 17.68
CA VAL A 264 11.90 5.37 18.50
C VAL A 264 11.85 5.86 19.93
N ASP A 265 11.67 4.95 20.87
CA ASP A 265 11.68 5.27 22.30
C ASP A 265 11.95 4.01 23.14
N ASP A 266 12.59 4.19 24.30
CA ASP A 266 12.82 3.10 25.25
C ASP A 266 11.55 2.70 26.00
N ASN A 267 10.53 3.56 26.01
CA ASN A 267 9.22 3.32 26.60
C ASN A 267 8.14 3.14 25.52
N LEU A 268 7.46 1.99 25.54
CA LEU A 268 6.36 1.66 24.63
C LEU A 268 5.22 2.67 24.63
N GLU A 269 4.88 3.25 25.79
CA GLU A 269 3.78 4.21 25.92
C GLU A 269 4.03 5.48 25.10
N ASN A 270 5.30 5.90 25.01
CA ASN A 270 5.69 7.14 24.36
C ASN A 270 5.44 7.11 22.84
N ILE A 271 5.43 5.92 22.25
CA ILE A 271 5.26 5.70 20.80
C ILE A 271 3.94 4.98 20.47
N ALA A 272 3.00 4.90 21.43
CA ALA A 272 1.70 4.26 21.24
C ALA A 272 0.70 5.13 20.44
N LEU A 273 0.93 6.45 20.37
CA LEU A 273 0.08 7.40 19.65
C LEU A 273 0.90 8.15 18.60
N VAL A 274 0.43 8.17 17.36
CA VAL A 274 0.99 8.94 16.26
C VAL A 274 0.29 10.28 16.11
N ALA A 275 -1.04 10.28 16.11
CA ALA A 275 -1.84 11.49 15.98
C ALA A 275 -3.26 11.30 16.52
N ASP A 276 -3.91 12.41 16.82
CA ASP A 276 -5.33 12.47 17.16
C ASP A 276 -6.01 13.61 16.35
N ALA A 277 -7.23 14.00 16.72
CA ALA A 277 -7.95 15.05 16.02
C ALA A 277 -7.36 16.47 16.18
N GLU A 278 -6.44 16.68 17.14
CA GLU A 278 -5.88 17.97 17.53
C GLU A 278 -4.36 18.05 17.30
N ARG A 279 -3.65 16.94 17.45
CA ARG A 279 -2.18 16.92 17.50
C ARG A 279 -1.57 15.78 16.68
N PHE A 280 -0.35 16.04 16.23
CA PHE A 280 0.48 15.09 15.50
C PHE A 280 1.84 14.94 16.19
N CYS A 281 2.26 13.71 16.48
CA CYS A 281 3.56 13.43 17.08
C CYS A 281 4.66 13.58 16.03
N ARG A 282 5.70 14.34 16.36
CA ARG A 282 6.89 14.48 15.52
C ARG A 282 7.55 13.10 15.33
N PRO A 283 7.69 12.60 14.08
CA PRO A 283 8.39 11.35 13.82
C PRO A 283 9.90 11.51 14.01
N ASP A 284 10.57 10.41 14.30
CA ASP A 284 12.03 10.39 14.35
C ASP A 284 12.62 10.37 12.94
N ILE A 285 12.01 9.59 12.04
CA ILE A 285 12.34 9.53 10.62
C ILE A 285 11.08 9.46 9.77
N CYS A 286 11.10 10.14 8.63
CA CYS A 286 10.17 9.95 7.53
C CYS A 286 10.88 9.21 6.38
N VAL A 287 10.32 8.10 5.91
CA VAL A 287 10.86 7.31 4.79
C VAL A 287 9.88 7.35 3.63
N GLN A 288 10.43 7.51 2.43
CA GLN A 288 9.72 7.51 1.15
C GLN A 288 10.37 6.45 0.23
N PHE A 289 9.52 5.71 -0.47
CA PHE A 289 9.83 4.61 -1.38
C PHE A 289 9.29 4.93 -2.78
N PRO A 290 9.73 6.03 -3.42
CA PRO A 290 9.15 6.43 -4.69
C PRO A 290 9.45 5.36 -5.75
N GLU A 291 8.42 4.62 -6.11
CA GLU A 291 8.47 3.54 -7.08
C GLU A 291 7.22 3.65 -7.95
N ARG A 292 7.42 4.14 -9.18
CA ARG A 292 6.37 4.16 -10.20
C ARG A 292 6.80 3.32 -11.38
N ILE A 293 5.96 2.35 -11.73
CA ILE A 293 5.96 1.78 -13.07
C ILE A 293 5.00 2.62 -13.90
N SER A 294 5.43 3.80 -14.37
CA SER A 294 4.59 4.62 -15.24
C SER A 294 4.91 4.38 -16.72
N TYR A 295 3.86 4.17 -17.52
CA TYR A 295 3.91 4.26 -18.98
C TYR A 295 3.88 5.73 -19.48
N GLN A 296 3.66 6.67 -18.56
CA GLN A 296 3.64 8.11 -18.82
C GLN A 296 4.86 8.76 -18.15
N ASN A 297 5.70 9.39 -18.96
CA ASN A 297 7.03 9.91 -18.59
C ASN A 297 7.04 11.19 -17.73
N ASP A 298 5.89 11.65 -17.24
CA ASP A 298 5.73 12.96 -16.61
C ASP A 298 4.98 12.82 -15.27
N THR A 299 5.42 13.31 -14.11
CA THR A 299 6.66 14.01 -13.72
C THR A 299 6.93 13.65 -12.26
N TRP A 300 8.18 13.35 -11.90
CA TRP A 300 8.62 13.21 -10.50
C TRP A 300 8.41 14.49 -9.66
N VAL A 301 7.93 15.57 -10.26
CA VAL A 301 7.72 16.87 -9.64
C VAL A 301 6.69 16.81 -8.51
N GLU A 302 5.56 16.11 -8.71
CA GLU A 302 4.53 15.99 -7.67
C GLU A 302 5.04 15.15 -6.50
N GLU A 303 5.73 14.05 -6.80
CA GLU A 303 6.36 13.18 -5.82
C GLU A 303 7.39 13.95 -4.97
N ILE A 304 8.31 14.65 -5.64
CA ILE A 304 9.31 15.51 -4.97
C ILE A 304 8.63 16.58 -4.12
N LYS A 305 7.53 17.20 -4.60
CA LYS A 305 6.77 18.17 -3.80
C LYS A 305 6.17 17.53 -2.55
N ASN A 306 5.59 16.34 -2.66
CA ASN A 306 5.05 15.60 -1.51
C ASN A 306 6.16 15.23 -0.51
N ILE A 307 7.28 14.69 -1.00
CA ILE A 307 8.44 14.33 -0.17
C ILE A 307 8.96 15.57 0.58
N ASN A 308 9.14 16.69 -0.12
CA ASN A 308 9.58 17.95 0.48
C ASN A 308 8.56 18.49 1.49
N LEU A 309 7.26 18.43 1.17
CA LEU A 309 6.19 18.87 2.06
C LEU A 309 6.20 18.06 3.36
N CYS A 310 6.25 16.73 3.27
CA CYS A 310 6.34 15.84 4.42
C CYS A 310 7.57 16.19 5.29
N HIS A 311 8.74 16.43 4.69
CA HIS A 311 9.93 16.82 5.43
C HIS A 311 9.77 18.18 6.15
N ILE A 312 9.25 19.19 5.46
CA ILE A 312 9.08 20.55 6.01
C ILE A 312 8.07 20.57 7.15
N VAL A 313 6.98 19.83 6.99
CA VAL A 313 5.81 19.89 7.86
C VAL A 313 5.98 18.98 9.06
N LEU A 314 6.44 17.75 8.85
CA LEU A 314 6.65 16.77 9.93
C LEU A 314 7.98 16.96 10.65
N LYS A 315 8.93 17.67 10.04
CA LYS A 315 10.23 18.03 10.62
C LYS A 315 10.91 16.84 11.32
N PRO A 316 11.07 15.66 10.74
CA PRO A 316 11.56 14.48 11.46
C PRO A 316 12.88 14.74 12.19
N VAL A 317 13.05 14.17 13.39
CA VAL A 317 14.21 14.45 14.28
C VAL A 317 15.55 14.19 13.59
N ALA A 318 15.69 13.02 12.95
CA ALA A 318 16.91 12.62 12.24
C ALA A 318 16.85 12.92 10.72
N GLY A 319 15.78 13.57 10.26
CA GLY A 319 15.56 13.93 8.85
C GLY A 319 14.73 12.90 8.07
N SER A 320 14.66 13.09 6.74
CA SER A 320 13.91 12.19 5.86
C SER A 320 14.84 11.37 4.97
N CYS A 321 14.37 10.20 4.55
CA CYS A 321 15.06 9.32 3.62
C CYS A 321 14.20 9.01 2.40
N VAL A 322 14.85 8.94 1.24
CA VAL A 322 14.28 8.42 0.00
C VAL A 322 15.05 7.15 -0.36
N LEU A 323 14.33 6.03 -0.44
CA LEU A 323 14.82 4.72 -0.79
C LEU A 323 14.22 4.32 -2.14
N ALA A 324 15.01 4.42 -3.22
CA ALA A 324 14.50 4.25 -4.58
C ALA A 324 15.54 3.62 -5.52
N ARG A 325 15.10 3.09 -6.68
CA ARG A 325 16.02 2.58 -7.70
C ARG A 325 16.98 3.69 -8.16
N GLU A 326 18.23 3.34 -8.52
CA GLU A 326 19.26 4.33 -8.90
C GLU A 326 18.77 5.35 -9.95
N ARG A 327 18.07 4.87 -10.99
CA ARG A 327 17.51 5.73 -12.05
C ARG A 327 16.50 6.76 -11.53
N VAL A 328 15.75 6.42 -10.48
CA VAL A 328 14.80 7.32 -9.82
C VAL A 328 15.55 8.38 -9.03
N ILE A 329 16.58 7.99 -8.29
CA ILE A 329 17.41 8.92 -7.51
C ILE A 329 18.03 9.98 -8.40
N ASP A 330 18.59 9.58 -9.54
CA ASP A 330 19.18 10.51 -10.50
C ASP A 330 18.15 11.50 -11.04
N SER A 331 16.92 11.02 -11.29
CA SER A 331 15.79 11.84 -11.75
C SER A 331 15.32 12.84 -10.68
N MET A 332 15.48 12.51 -9.40
CA MET A 332 15.13 13.37 -8.26
C MET A 332 16.27 14.28 -7.78
N ALA A 333 17.46 14.17 -8.39
CA ALA A 333 18.70 14.66 -7.80
C ALA A 333 18.69 16.17 -7.45
N ASN A 334 17.93 16.97 -8.20
CA ASN A 334 17.91 18.44 -8.10
C ASN A 334 16.65 19.01 -7.44
N GLY A 335 15.67 18.18 -7.09
CA GLY A 335 14.36 18.66 -6.59
C GLY A 335 14.15 18.55 -5.08
N LEU A 336 14.93 17.70 -4.41
CA LEU A 336 14.80 17.47 -2.97
C LEU A 336 15.55 18.53 -2.16
N ILE A 337 14.93 19.01 -1.09
CA ILE A 337 15.53 20.01 -0.19
C ILE A 337 16.63 19.41 0.69
N GLU A 338 17.43 20.28 1.31
CA GLU A 338 18.46 19.90 2.27
C GLU A 338 17.85 19.16 3.47
N GLY A 339 18.56 18.15 4.00
CA GLY A 339 18.07 17.30 5.09
C GLY A 339 17.39 16.01 4.64
N ILE A 340 17.12 15.85 3.33
CA ILE A 340 16.57 14.63 2.75
C ILE A 340 17.72 13.79 2.15
N ARG A 341 17.95 12.61 2.74
CA ARG A 341 18.98 11.68 2.27
C ARG A 341 18.41 10.71 1.24
N ARG A 342 19.24 10.23 0.32
CA ARG A 342 18.82 9.36 -0.80
C ARG A 342 19.71 8.14 -0.85
N PHE A 343 19.12 6.96 -0.95
CA PHE A 343 19.87 5.72 -1.03
C PHE A 343 19.27 4.79 -2.08
N PRO A 344 20.12 4.13 -2.89
CA PRO A 344 19.66 3.12 -3.83
C PRO A 344 18.92 2.03 -3.04
N PHE A 345 17.74 1.65 -3.52
CA PHE A 345 16.92 0.59 -2.95
C PHE A 345 16.04 -0.03 -4.03
N GLY A 346 15.81 -1.34 -3.94
CA GLY A 346 14.95 -2.09 -4.86
C GLY A 346 15.20 -3.58 -4.77
N LEU A 347 14.51 -4.37 -5.61
CA LEU A 347 14.53 -5.84 -5.53
C LEU A 347 15.96 -6.43 -5.57
N HIS A 348 16.87 -5.77 -6.30
CA HIS A 348 18.28 -6.15 -6.44
C HIS A 348 19.24 -5.45 -5.46
N HIS A 349 18.79 -4.40 -4.76
CA HIS A 349 19.62 -3.62 -3.83
C HIS A 349 18.85 -3.33 -2.54
N ARG A 350 19.11 -4.11 -1.48
CA ARG A 350 18.30 -4.09 -0.24
C ARG A 350 19.01 -3.42 0.94
N GLN A 351 19.97 -2.54 0.67
CA GLN A 351 20.76 -1.92 1.75
C GLN A 351 19.95 -0.83 2.43
N VAL A 352 19.34 -1.16 3.56
CA VAL A 352 18.66 -0.20 4.44
C VAL A 352 19.55 0.33 5.56
N LYS A 353 20.83 -0.11 5.61
CA LYS A 353 21.81 0.31 6.63
C LYS A 353 21.84 1.82 6.85
N PRO A 354 21.80 2.68 5.81
CA PRO A 354 21.84 4.13 6.03
C PRO A 354 20.63 4.68 6.82
N VAL A 355 19.45 4.04 6.71
CA VAL A 355 18.27 4.38 7.54
C VAL A 355 18.50 3.92 8.97
N LEU A 356 19.10 2.74 9.17
CA LEU A 356 19.41 2.24 10.52
C LEU A 356 20.45 3.12 11.23
N ASP A 357 21.43 3.63 10.49
CA ASP A 357 22.45 4.52 11.04
C ASP A 357 21.85 5.87 11.50
N LEU A 358 20.74 6.31 10.89
CA LEU A 358 19.99 7.49 11.35
C LEU A 358 19.21 7.24 12.65
N LEU A 359 18.71 6.03 12.87
CA LEU A 359 17.95 5.67 14.08
C LEU A 359 18.84 5.47 15.33
N ARG A 360 20.17 5.48 15.16
CA ARG A 360 21.15 5.30 16.25
C ARG A 360 21.58 6.61 16.91
N HIS A 361 21.11 7.74 16.40
CA HIS A 361 21.43 9.09 16.85
C HIS A 361 20.21 9.72 17.49
#